data_AF-Q7NGL9-F1
#
_entry.id   AF-Q7NGL9-F1
#
_cell.length_a   1.000
_cell.length_b   1.000
_cell.length_c   1.000
_cell.angle_alpha   90.00
_cell.angle_beta   90.00
_cell.angle_gamma   90.00
#
_symmetry.space_group_name_H-M   'P 1'
#
loop_
_entity.id
_entity.type
_entity.pdbx_description
1 polymer ?
#
loop_
_entity_poly.entity_id
_entity_poly.type
_entity_poly.pdbx_seq_one_letter_code
_entity_poly.pdbx_strand_id
1 'polypeptide(L)'
;MGEKNRSTAAILAMLLGWLGAHKFYLGRPVAGIVYLLFFWTGLPGLIGFVEGVLYLVQSDSEFNRKFNPKLTYEPQKFLGDPIDTLRRLEALRQEGLISEEEFEEKRRKLIDRIG
;
A
#
# COMPACT_ATOMS: atom_id res chain seq x y z
N MET A 1 -15.57 -1.67 3.29
CA MET A 1 -14.60 -1.57 4.41
C MET A 1 -13.98 -0.18 4.33
N GLY A 2 -14.14 0.65 5.36
CA GLY A 2 -13.63 2.01 5.39
C GLY A 2 -12.10 2.11 5.43
N GLU A 3 -11.59 3.32 5.28
CA GLU A 3 -10.16 3.63 5.42
C GLU A 3 -9.71 3.39 6.87
N LYS A 4 -8.52 2.80 7.03
CA LYS A 4 -7.93 2.60 8.36
C LYS A 4 -7.07 3.81 8.71
N ASN A 5 -7.20 4.31 9.93
CA ASN A 5 -6.43 5.41 10.47
C ASN A 5 -5.22 4.88 11.27
N ARG A 6 -4.04 5.43 11.00
CA ARG A 6 -2.77 5.08 11.67
C ARG A 6 -2.85 5.30 13.18
N SER A 7 -3.32 6.47 13.61
CA SER A 7 -3.42 6.84 15.03
C SER A 7 -4.37 5.93 15.78
N THR A 8 -5.51 5.58 15.17
CA THR A 8 -6.46 4.62 15.77
C THR A 8 -5.83 3.24 15.93
N ALA A 9 -5.10 2.75 14.91
CA ALA A 9 -4.39 1.48 15.00
C ALA A 9 -3.31 1.49 16.08
N ALA A 10 -2.58 2.59 16.24
CA ALA A 10 -1.57 2.77 17.28
C ALA A 10 -2.19 2.76 18.69
N ILE A 11 -3.27 3.51 18.91
CA ILE A 11 -3.98 3.56 20.20
C ILE A 11 -4.54 2.18 20.55
N LEU A 12 -5.16 1.50 19.57
CA LEU A 12 -5.63 0.13 19.75
C LEU A 12 -4.50 -0.84 20.12
N ALA A 13 -3.32 -0.69 19.51
CA ALA A 13 -2.17 -1.53 19.78
C ALA A 13 -1.56 -1.24 21.16
N MET A 14 -1.59 0.00 21.64
CA MET A 14 -1.09 0.36 22.97
C MET A 14 -2.04 -0.08 24.09
N LEU A 15 -3.35 0.14 23.93
CA LEU A 15 -4.33 -0.12 24.98
C LEU A 15 -4.85 -1.57 24.96
N LEU A 16 -5.09 -2.10 23.76
CA LEU A 16 -5.70 -3.42 23.52
C LEU A 16 -4.77 -4.35 22.73
N GLY A 17 -3.47 -4.06 22.69
CA GLY A 17 -2.48 -4.88 22.00
C GLY A 17 -2.36 -6.29 22.55
N TRP A 18 -2.53 -6.45 23.86
CA TRP A 18 -2.53 -7.75 24.55
C TRP A 18 -3.69 -8.66 24.13
N LEU A 19 -4.80 -8.09 23.64
CA LEU A 19 -5.92 -8.83 23.04
C LEU A 19 -5.82 -8.94 21.52
N GLY A 20 -4.90 -8.21 20.88
CA GLY A 20 -4.77 -8.16 19.42
C GLY A 20 -5.86 -7.35 18.70
N ALA A 21 -6.56 -6.45 19.39
CA ALA A 21 -7.67 -5.68 18.81
C ALA A 21 -7.26 -4.87 17.57
N HIS A 22 -6.04 -4.33 17.56
CA HIS A 22 -5.48 -3.62 16.42
C HIS A 22 -5.34 -4.50 15.17
N LYS A 23 -5.14 -5.82 15.30
CA LYS A 23 -5.09 -6.73 14.16
C LYS A 23 -6.45 -6.88 13.47
N PHE A 24 -7.53 -6.93 14.26
CA PHE A 24 -8.89 -6.96 13.72
C PHE A 24 -9.24 -5.64 13.01
N TYR A 25 -8.87 -4.51 13.62
CA TYR A 25 -9.03 -3.19 12.99
C TYR A 25 -8.32 -3.10 11.64
N LEU A 26 -7.11 -3.66 11.53
CA LEU A 26 -6.31 -3.69 10.31
C LEU A 26 -6.77 -4.74 9.27
N GLY A 27 -7.88 -5.45 9.53
CA GLY A 27 -8.41 -6.47 8.61
C GLY A 27 -7.59 -7.77 8.59
N ARG A 28 -6.86 -8.08 9.66
CA ARG A 28 -6.05 -9.30 9.81
C ARG A 28 -6.61 -10.22 10.92
N PRO A 29 -7.79 -10.82 10.72
CA PRO A 29 -8.51 -11.56 11.76
C PRO A 29 -7.73 -12.79 12.26
N VAL A 30 -7.04 -13.52 11.38
CA VAL A 30 -6.23 -14.68 11.76
C VAL A 30 -5.13 -14.28 12.76
N ALA A 31 -4.44 -13.16 12.50
CA ALA A 31 -3.44 -12.64 13.43
C ALA A 31 -4.06 -12.20 14.77
N GLY A 32 -5.25 -11.59 14.73
CA GLY A 32 -5.99 -11.26 15.95
C GLY A 32 -6.38 -12.49 16.77
N ILE A 33 -6.83 -13.57 16.13
CA ILE A 33 -7.16 -14.84 16.80
C ILE A 33 -5.90 -15.44 17.43
N VAL A 34 -4.75 -15.41 16.75
CA VAL A 34 -3.48 -15.86 17.35
C VAL A 34 -3.16 -15.06 18.61
N TYR A 35 -3.32 -13.73 18.59
CA TYR A 35 -3.11 -12.90 19.78
C TYR A 35 -4.04 -13.30 20.93
N LEU A 36 -5.33 -13.58 20.63
CA LEU A 36 -6.28 -14.08 21.62
C LEU A 36 -5.93 -15.47 22.14
N LEU A 37 -5.37 -16.37 21.34
CA LEU A 37 -4.97 -17.69 21.84
C LEU A 37 -3.77 -17.61 22.81
N PHE A 38 -2.92 -16.59 22.64
CA PHE A 38 -1.71 -16.40 23.43
C PHE A 38 -1.81 -15.25 24.45
N PHE A 39 -2.98 -14.61 24.66
CA PHE A 39 -3.08 -13.42 25.52
C PHE A 39 -2.58 -13.69 26.95
N TRP A 40 -2.80 -14.90 27.45
CA TRP A 40 -2.42 -15.34 28.80
C TRP A 40 -0.91 -15.47 28.99
N THR A 41 -0.13 -15.52 27.91
CA THR A 41 1.34 -15.56 27.97
C THR A 41 1.96 -14.18 28.19
N GLY A 42 1.18 -13.09 28.07
CA GLY A 42 1.68 -11.71 28.13
C GLY A 42 2.51 -11.28 26.90
N LEU A 43 2.97 -12.24 26.08
CA LEU A 43 3.78 -12.00 24.89
C LEU A 43 3.05 -11.13 23.83
N PRO A 44 1.76 -11.36 23.52
CA PRO A 44 1.01 -10.49 22.62
C PRO A 44 0.94 -9.04 23.08
N GLY A 45 0.98 -8.79 24.40
CA GLY A 45 1.01 -7.44 24.96
C GLY A 45 2.28 -6.69 24.61
N LEU A 46 3.45 -7.32 24.78
CA LEU A 46 4.74 -6.73 24.42
C LEU A 46 4.85 -6.49 22.91
N ILE A 47 4.49 -7.49 22.10
CA ILE A 47 4.51 -7.36 20.63
C ILE A 47 3.53 -6.27 20.18
N GLY A 48 2.32 -6.25 20.74
CA GLY A 48 1.31 -5.22 20.46
C GLY A 48 1.79 -3.81 20.81
N PHE A 49 2.47 -3.65 21.95
CA PHE A 49 3.06 -2.37 22.34
C PHE A 49 4.14 -1.90 21.35
N VAL A 50 5.07 -2.80 20.97
CA VAL A 50 6.11 -2.49 19.97
C VAL A 50 5.48 -2.11 18.63
N GLU A 51 4.45 -2.85 18.20
CA GLU A 51 3.70 -2.51 16.98
C GLU A 51 3.00 -1.15 17.09
N GLY A 52 2.45 -0.81 18.26
CA GLY A 52 1.87 0.51 18.52
C GLY A 52 2.88 1.64 18.36
N VAL A 53 4.09 1.47 18.91
CA VAL A 53 5.20 2.43 18.73
C VAL A 53 5.60 2.51 17.25
N LEU A 54 5.74 1.38 16.57
CA LEU A 54 6.06 1.36 15.14
C LEU A 54 4.99 2.08 14.31
N TYR A 55 3.71 1.92 14.64
CA TYR A 55 2.62 2.63 13.97
C TYR A 55 2.66 4.14 14.20
N LEU A 56 3.12 4.62 15.37
CA LEU A 56 3.30 6.06 15.61
C LEU A 56 4.50 6.63 14.85
N VAL A 57 5.60 5.87 14.77
CA VAL A 57 6.86 6.34 14.15
C VAL A 57 6.79 6.29 12.62
N GLN A 58 6.08 5.32 12.04
CA GLN A 58 5.94 5.25 10.59
C GLN A 58 5.09 6.39 10.03
N SER A 59 5.33 6.76 8.78
CA SER A 59 4.55 7.80 8.09
C SER A 59 3.15 7.32 7.70
N ASP A 60 2.21 8.27 7.50
CA ASP A 60 0.86 7.97 7.02
C ASP A 60 0.88 7.31 5.62
N SER A 61 1.82 7.69 4.74
CA SER A 61 1.96 7.09 3.42
C SER A 61 2.39 5.63 3.48
N GLU A 62 3.34 5.30 4.37
CA GLU A 62 3.76 3.90 4.61
C GLU A 62 2.65 3.07 5.24
N PHE A 63 1.88 3.66 6.17
CA PHE A 63 0.72 3.01 6.76
C PHE A 63 -0.34 2.70 5.71
N ASN A 64 -0.68 3.69 4.89
CA ASN A 64 -1.68 3.56 3.84
C ASN A 64 -1.25 2.53 2.78
N ARG A 65 0.03 2.50 2.39
CA ARG A 65 0.55 1.46 1.49
C ARG A 65 0.36 0.04 2.04
N LYS A 66 0.51 -0.15 3.36
CA LYS A 66 0.43 -1.47 4.00
C LYS A 66 -0.98 -1.92 4.33
N PHE A 67 -1.88 -1.01 4.68
CA PHE A 67 -3.20 -1.33 5.25
C PHE A 67 -4.39 -0.74 4.46
N ASN A 68 -4.13 0.23 3.59
CA ASN A 68 -5.11 0.86 2.70
C ASN A 68 -4.64 0.85 1.23
N PRO A 69 -4.34 -0.33 0.64
CA PRO A 69 -3.75 -0.42 -0.69
C PRO A 69 -4.61 0.22 -1.81
N LYS A 70 -5.91 0.40 -1.57
CA LYS A 70 -6.82 1.08 -2.51
C LYS A 70 -6.65 2.60 -2.55
N LEU A 71 -6.05 3.20 -1.52
CA LEU A 71 -5.73 4.63 -1.45
C LEU A 71 -4.39 4.95 -2.09
N THR A 72 -3.48 3.97 -2.08
CA THR A 72 -2.27 4.01 -2.90
C THR A 72 -2.63 3.67 -4.34
N TYR A 73 -3.47 4.50 -4.96
CA TYR A 73 -3.50 4.63 -6.41
C TYR A 73 -2.23 5.38 -6.80
N GLU A 74 -1.12 4.66 -6.83
CA GLU A 74 -0.01 5.05 -7.69
C GLU A 74 -0.46 4.60 -9.09
N PRO A 75 -0.80 5.52 -10.02
CA PRO A 75 -0.96 5.11 -11.41
C PRO A 75 0.29 4.31 -11.75
N GLN A 76 0.10 3.06 -12.19
CA GLN A 76 1.15 2.09 -12.51
C GLN A 76 2.39 2.87 -12.92
N LYS A 77 3.49 2.76 -12.16
CA LYS A 77 4.78 3.36 -12.56
C LYS A 77 4.87 3.16 -14.06
N PHE A 78 4.85 4.24 -14.83
CA PHE A 78 5.00 4.26 -16.30
C PHE A 78 6.39 3.72 -16.72
N LEU A 79 7.07 2.99 -15.83
CA LEU A 79 8.49 2.68 -15.77
C LEU A 79 8.70 1.25 -15.24
N GLY A 80 7.76 0.33 -15.52
CA GLY A 80 7.90 -1.09 -15.20
C GLY A 80 8.09 -1.94 -16.46
N ASP A 81 7.22 -1.74 -17.45
CA ASP A 81 7.30 -2.40 -18.74
C ASP A 81 7.24 -1.34 -19.87
N PRO A 82 8.36 -1.10 -20.56
CA PRO A 82 8.38 -0.23 -21.73
C PRO A 82 7.34 -0.63 -22.78
N ILE A 83 7.00 -1.93 -22.90
CA ILE A 83 5.99 -2.44 -23.82
C ILE A 83 4.58 -1.96 -23.43
N ASP A 84 4.24 -1.90 -22.13
CA ASP A 84 2.94 -1.39 -21.68
C ASP A 84 2.76 0.11 -21.97
N THR A 85 3.84 0.89 -21.87
CA THR A 85 3.79 2.31 -22.24
C THR A 85 3.60 2.51 -23.74
N LEU A 86 4.23 1.69 -24.59
CA LEU A 86 3.99 1.70 -26.03
C LEU A 86 2.54 1.35 -26.37
N ARG A 87 1.97 0.30 -25.73
CA ARG A 87 0.55 -0.08 -25.93
C ARG A 87 -0.41 1.07 -25.58
N ARG A 88 -0.13 1.83 -24.51
CA ARG A 88 -0.95 2.99 -24.13
C ARG A 88 -0.76 4.18 -25.06
N LEU A 89 0.47 4.45 -25.48
CA LEU A 89 0.75 5.49 -26.47
C LEU A 89 0.04 5.18 -27.81
N GLU A 90 0.03 3.92 -28.22
CA GLU A 90 -0.72 3.48 -29.41
C GLU A 90 -2.22 3.65 -29.23
N ALA A 91 -2.78 3.31 -28.05
CA ALA A 91 -4.20 3.51 -27.75
C ALA A 91 -4.59 5.00 -27.78
N LEU A 92 -3.81 5.88 -27.15
CA LEU A 92 -4.06 7.33 -27.15
C LEU A 92 -4.00 7.93 -28.56
N ARG A 93 -3.11 7.42 -29.41
CA ARG A 93 -3.03 7.81 -30.82
C ARG A 93 -4.26 7.34 -31.61
N GLN A 94 -4.71 6.09 -31.39
CA GLN A 94 -5.92 5.57 -32.02
C GLN A 94 -7.18 6.32 -31.57
N GLU A 95 -7.20 6.80 -30.33
CA GLU A 95 -8.27 7.66 -29.81
C GLU A 95 -8.18 9.12 -30.29
N GLY A 96 -7.13 9.50 -31.02
CA GLY A 96 -6.92 10.87 -31.50
C GLY A 96 -6.57 11.88 -30.41
N LEU A 97 -6.18 11.40 -29.21
CA LEU A 97 -5.84 12.23 -28.04
C LEU A 97 -4.42 12.81 -28.11
N ILE A 98 -3.55 12.22 -28.93
CA ILE A 98 -2.19 12.69 -29.18
C ILE A 98 -1.93 12.70 -30.69
N SER A 99 -1.07 13.62 -31.16
CA SER A 99 -0.67 13.66 -32.56
C SER A 99 0.36 12.56 -32.89
N GLU A 100 0.47 12.19 -34.17
CA GLU A 100 1.49 11.25 -34.66
C GLU A 100 2.92 11.76 -34.36
N GLU A 101 3.14 13.08 -34.39
CA GLU A 101 4.43 13.69 -34.07
C GLU A 101 4.79 13.52 -32.58
N GLU A 102 3.83 13.77 -31.68
CA GLU A 102 4.03 13.57 -30.24
C GLU A 102 4.22 12.08 -29.88
N PHE A 103 3.55 11.19 -30.61
CA PHE A 103 3.69 9.74 -30.45
C PHE A 103 5.11 9.27 -30.83
N GLU A 104 5.61 9.67 -31.99
CA GLU A 104 6.94 9.27 -32.47
C GLU A 104 8.07 9.80 -31.58
N GLU A 105 7.93 11.01 -31.01
CA GLU A 105 8.92 11.53 -30.04
C GLU A 105 8.98 10.67 -28.77
N LYS A 106 7.81 10.34 -28.20
CA LYS A 106 7.72 9.53 -26.97
C LYS A 106 8.16 8.09 -27.21
N ARG A 107 7.78 7.51 -28.34
CA ARG A 107 8.21 6.16 -28.76
C ARG A 107 9.72 6.07 -28.93
N ARG A 108 10.37 7.08 -29.53
CA ARG A 108 11.85 7.10 -29.64
C ARG A 108 12.55 7.17 -28.29
N LYS A 109 12.10 8.05 -27.39
CA LYS A 109 12.66 8.13 -26.02
C LYS A 109 12.53 6.82 -25.24
N LEU A 110 11.48 6.04 -25.51
CA LEU A 110 11.28 4.73 -24.88
C LEU A 110 12.20 3.66 -25.47
N ILE A 111 12.36 3.62 -26.79
CA ILE A 111 13.25 2.65 -27.46
C ILE A 111 14.71 2.86 -27.02
N ASP A 112 15.16 4.11 -26.91
CA ASP A 112 16.51 4.48 -26.46
C ASP A 112 16.81 4.04 -25.01
N ARG A 113 15.77 3.86 -24.18
CA ARG A 113 15.91 3.43 -22.78
C ARG A 113 16.00 1.90 -22.62
N ILE A 114 15.65 1.14 -23.66
CA ILE A 114 15.61 -0.33 -23.67
C ILE A 114 16.85 -0.90 -24.38
N GLY A 115 17.33 -0.23 -25.43
CA GLY A 115 18.58 -0.56 -26.12
C GLY A 115 19.81 -0.17 -25.31
#